data_AF-A0A0C3DTQ4-F1
#
_entry.id   AF-A0A0C3DTQ4-F1
#
_cell.length_a   1.000
_cell.length_b   1.000
_cell.length_c   1.000
_cell.angle_alpha   90.00
_cell.angle_beta   90.00
_cell.angle_gamma   90.00
#
_symmetry.space_group_name_H-M   'P 1'
#
loop_
_entity.id
_entity.type
_entity.pdbx_description
1 polymer ?
#
loop_
_entity_poly.entity_id
_entity_poly.type
_entity_poly.pdbx_seq_one_letter_code
_entity_poly.pdbx_strand_id
1 'polypeptide(L)' 'TCKEKWKRLRKTYKLVTRICNTSGFTYSLESGVNVQPKSEDIWTVFLKNNKDANSFKNKGWLYYERMKQFMPSQGKGLN' A
#
# COMPACT_ATOMS: atom_id res chain seq x y z
N THR A 1 11.72 16.97 11.79
CA THR A 1 12.70 17.16 10.70
C THR A 1 12.22 16.51 9.41
N CYS A 2 12.60 17.02 8.23
CA CYS A 2 12.16 16.51 6.92
C CYS A 2 12.41 14.99 6.75
N LYS A 3 13.52 14.49 7.29
CA LYS A 3 13.92 13.06 7.27
C LYS A 3 12.87 12.12 7.89
N GLU A 4 12.28 12.49 9.02
CA GLU A 4 11.27 11.66 9.71
C GLU A 4 9.94 11.61 8.96
N LYS A 5 9.53 12.75 8.37
CA LYS A 5 8.35 12.82 7.50
C LYS A 5 8.53 11.92 6.27
N TRP A 6 9.72 11.98 5.67
CA TRP A 6 10.08 11.14 4.53
C TRP A 6 10.11 9.64 4.88
N LYS A 7 10.62 9.27 6.05
CA LYS A 7 10.63 7.89 6.55
C LYS A 7 9.21 7.34 6.70
N ARG A 8 8.28 8.14 7.26
CA ARG A 8 6.85 7.78 7.38
C ARG A 8 6.20 7.61 6.00
N LEU A 9 6.43 8.55 5.08
CA LEU A 9 5.93 8.47 3.70
C LEU A 9 6.39 7.20 2.98
N ARG A 10 7.67 6.85 3.09
CA ARG A 10 8.22 5.59 2.55
C ARG A 10 7.60 4.36 3.19
N LYS A 11 7.36 4.37 4.51
CA LYS A 11 6.69 3.26 5.22
C LYS A 11 5.28 3.05 4.65
N THR A 12 4.52 4.13 4.45
CA THR A 12 3.19 4.09 3.84
C THR A 12 3.24 3.56 2.40
N TYR A 13 4.16 4.04 1.58
CA TYR A 13 4.32 3.54 0.20
C TYR A 13 4.64 2.05 0.14
N LYS A 14 5.56 1.57 0.98
CA LYS A 14 5.90 0.15 1.08
C LYS A 14 4.69 -0.67 1.51
N LEU A 15 3.87 -0.14 2.41
CA LEU A 15 2.66 -0.81 2.89
C LEU A 15 1.63 -0.96 1.76
N VAL A 16 1.31 0.13 1.06
CA VAL A 16 0.39 0.11 -0.09
C VAL A 16 0.92 -0.79 -1.21
N THR A 17 2.23 -0.73 -1.48
CA THR A 17 2.87 -1.62 -2.46
C THR A 17 2.76 -3.08 -2.06
N ARG A 18 2.96 -3.42 -0.78
CA ARG A 18 2.78 -4.79 -0.29
C ARG A 18 1.33 -5.24 -0.48
N ILE A 19 0.36 -4.38 -0.19
CA ILE A 19 -1.06 -4.70 -0.41
C ILE A 19 -1.34 -4.95 -1.89
N CYS A 20 -0.80 -4.13 -2.79
CA CYS A 20 -0.92 -4.31 -4.24
C CYS A 20 -0.23 -5.58 -4.75
N ASN A 21 0.86 -6.03 -4.09
CA ASN A 21 1.54 -7.29 -4.41
C ASN A 21 0.89 -8.52 -3.78
N THR A 22 0.00 -8.35 -2.79
CA THR A 22 -0.71 -9.48 -2.20
C THR A 22 -1.84 -9.91 -3.14
N SER A 23 -1.70 -11.12 -3.66
CA SER A 23 -2.72 -11.76 -4.49
C SER A 23 -4.07 -11.78 -3.77
N GLY A 24 -5.12 -11.30 -4.46
CA GLY A 24 -6.48 -11.25 -3.92
C GLY A 24 -6.92 -9.87 -3.43
N PHE A 25 -6.06 -8.85 -3.49
CA PHE A 25 -6.46 -7.45 -3.29
C PHE A 25 -6.39 -6.63 -4.57
N THR A 26 -7.36 -5.73 -4.74
CA THR A 26 -7.38 -4.77 -5.84
C THR A 26 -7.24 -3.37 -5.26
N TYR A 27 -6.01 -2.85 -5.27
CA TYR A 27 -5.78 -1.49 -4.80
C TYR A 27 -6.22 -0.44 -5.84
N SER A 28 -7.15 0.41 -5.44
CA SER A 28 -7.63 1.57 -6.19
C SER A 28 -7.29 2.87 -5.46
N LEU A 29 -6.98 3.92 -6.21
CA LEU A 29 -6.60 5.23 -5.65
C LEU A 29 -7.77 5.95 -4.99
N GLU A 30 -8.99 5.68 -5.45
CA GLU A 30 -10.22 6.29 -4.97
C GLU A 30 -10.77 5.51 -3.76
N SER A 31 -10.98 4.20 -3.92
CA SER A 31 -11.62 3.35 -2.90
C SER A 31 -10.65 2.62 -1.97
N GLY A 32 -9.34 2.67 -2.22
CA GLY A 32 -8.34 1.93 -1.44
C GLY A 32 -8.27 0.46 -1.84
N VAL A 33 -8.07 -0.43 -0.86
CA VAL A 33 -7.81 -1.86 -1.11
C VAL A 33 -9.03 -2.62 -1.64
N ASN A 34 -10.22 -2.00 -1.55
CA ASN A 34 -11.50 -2.58 -1.95
C ASN A 34 -11.60 -4.06 -1.57
N VAL A 35 -11.39 -4.33 -0.27
CA VAL A 35 -11.34 -5.71 0.26
C VAL A 35 -12.68 -6.37 0.01
N GLN A 36 -12.70 -7.28 -0.96
CA GLN A 36 -13.88 -8.12 -1.22
C GLN A 36 -14.12 -9.05 -0.01
N PRO A 37 -15.37 -9.45 0.26
CA PRO A 37 -15.68 -10.33 1.40
C PRO A 37 -14.89 -11.65 1.38
N LYS A 38 -14.58 -12.19 0.19
CA LYS A 38 -13.71 -13.37 0.02
C LYS A 38 -12.25 -13.15 0.46
N SER A 39 -11.77 -11.90 0.47
CA SER A 39 -10.41 -11.52 0.85
C SER A 39 -10.35 -10.93 2.26
N GLU A 40 -11.46 -10.89 3.00
CA GLU A 40 -11.51 -10.31 4.34
C GLU A 40 -10.70 -11.11 5.37
N ASP A 41 -10.66 -12.43 5.23
CA ASP A 41 -9.80 -13.29 6.06
C ASP A 41 -8.31 -12.94 5.85
N ILE A 42 -7.89 -12.88 4.59
CA ILE A 42 -6.52 -12.48 4.20
C ILE A 42 -6.21 -11.07 4.71
N TRP A 43 -7.18 -10.14 4.64
CA TRP A 43 -7.01 -8.78 5.15
C TRP A 43 -6.86 -8.75 6.67
N THR A 44 -7.63 -9.55 7.39
CA THR A 44 -7.56 -9.64 8.85
C THR A 44 -6.20 -10.21 9.30
N VAL A 45 -5.71 -11.25 8.62
CA VAL A 45 -4.36 -11.78 8.84
C VAL A 45 -3.29 -10.74 8.51
N PHE A 46 -3.46 -9.97 7.42
CA PHE A 46 -2.55 -8.91 7.04
C PHE A 46 -2.49 -7.78 8.08
N LEU A 47 -3.64 -7.41 8.67
CA LEU A 47 -3.76 -6.41 9.72
C LEU A 47 -3.08 -6.81 11.03
N LYS A 48 -3.04 -8.10 11.36
CA LYS A 48 -2.29 -8.59 12.55
C LYS A 48 -0.82 -8.17 12.49
N ASN A 49 -0.22 -8.25 11.31
CA ASN A 49 1.18 -7.88 11.08
C ASN A 49 1.37 -6.41 10.70
N ASN A 50 0.32 -5.73 10.22
CA ASN A 50 0.39 -4.36 9.73
C ASN A 50 -0.83 -3.55 10.19
N LYS A 51 -0.91 -3.24 11.48
CA LYS A 51 -2.05 -2.49 12.07
C LYS A 51 -2.32 -1.15 11.40
N ASP A 52 -1.26 -0.48 10.92
CA ASP A 52 -1.33 0.78 10.16
C ASP A 52 -2.07 0.64 8.81
N ALA A 53 -2.26 -0.58 8.29
CA ALA A 53 -2.92 -0.81 7.01
C ALA A 53 -4.43 -0.59 7.06
N ASN A 54 -5.03 -0.63 8.25
CA ASN A 54 -6.48 -0.52 8.42
C ASN A 54 -7.03 0.80 7.86
N SER A 55 -6.26 1.89 7.97
CA SER A 55 -6.61 3.19 7.42
C SER A 55 -6.71 3.20 5.89
N PHE A 56 -6.17 2.19 5.20
CA PHE A 56 -6.20 2.06 3.75
C PHE A 56 -7.26 1.07 3.24
N LYS A 57 -8.00 0.39 4.13
CA LYS A 57 -9.07 -0.57 3.74
C LYS A 57 -10.12 0.09 2.86
N ASN A 58 -10.62 1.25 3.33
CA ASN A 58 -11.72 2.00 2.71
C ASN A 58 -11.28 3.39 2.19
N LYS A 59 -9.98 3.71 2.27
CA LYS A 59 -9.45 5.00 1.85
C LYS A 59 -8.23 4.78 0.98
N GLY A 60 -8.36 5.17 -0.29
CA GLY A 60 -7.21 5.21 -1.19
C GLY A 60 -6.19 6.25 -0.76
N TRP A 61 -4.95 6.05 -1.19
CA TRP A 61 -3.86 6.98 -0.96
C TRP A 61 -3.51 7.61 -2.31
N LEU A 62 -4.13 8.76 -2.60
CA LEU A 62 -3.92 9.50 -3.86
C LEU A 62 -2.44 9.83 -4.11
N TYR A 63 -1.66 9.96 -3.05
CA TYR A 63 -0.22 10.19 -3.14
C TYR A 63 0.58 8.96 -3.59
N TYR A 64 -0.05 7.78 -3.75
CA TYR A 64 0.62 6.55 -4.16
C TYR A 64 1.24 6.68 -5.56
N GLU A 65 0.45 7.13 -6.55
CA GLU A 65 0.91 7.41 -7.92
C GLU A 65 2.07 8.39 -7.92
N ARG A 66 1.89 9.51 -7.21
CA ARG A 66 2.91 10.55 -7.12
C ARG A 66 4.18 10.04 -6.42
N MET A 67 4.05 9.24 -5.37
CA MET A 67 5.19 8.60 -4.70
C MET A 67 5.87 7.57 -5.57
N LYS A 68 5.17 6.89 -6.48
CA LYS A 68 5.77 5.96 -7.44
C LYS A 68 6.78 6.66 -8.35
N GLN A 69 6.59 7.94 -8.65
CA GLN A 69 7.54 8.76 -9.41
C GLN A 69 8.79 9.15 -8.60
N PHE A 70 8.66 9.30 -7.28
CA PHE A 70 9.76 9.69 -6.38
C PHE A 70 10.49 8.52 -5.73
N MET A 71 9.83 7.37 -5.64
CA MET A 71 10.50 6.14 -5.26
C MET A 71 11.39 5.75 -6.42
N PRO A 72 12.66 5.34 -6.16
CA PRO A 72 13.42 4.67 -7.20
C PRO A 72 12.53 3.52 -7.63
N SER A 73 12.06 3.59 -8.88
CA SER A 73 11.38 2.49 -9.52
C SER A 73 12.27 1.29 -9.22
N GLN A 74 11.69 0.23 -8.67
CA GLN A 74 12.36 -1.06 -8.83
C GLN A 74 12.46 -1.20 -10.35
N GLY A 75 13.60 -0.82 -10.90
CA GLY A 75 13.99 -1.17 -12.25
C GLY A 75 13.90 -2.68 -12.22
N LYS A 76 12.78 -3.21 -12.70
CA LYS A 76 12.76 -4.54 -13.26
C LYS A 76 13.76 -4.41 -14.40
N GLY A 77 15.00 -4.82 -14.15
CA GLY A 77 15.94 -5.12 -15.21
C GLY A 77 15.21 -6.09 -16.11
N LEU A 78 14.79 -5.59 -17.27
CA LEU A 78 14.46 -6.42 -18.40
C LEU A 78 15.83 -6.97 -18.83
N ASN A 79 16.10 -8.24 -18.49
CA ASN A 79 17.13 -9.02 -19.17
C ASN A 79 16.56 -9.46 -20.52
#